data_AF-A0A2I8VHD5-F1
#
_entry.id   AF-A0A2I8VHD5-F1
#
_cell.length_a   1.000
_cell.length_b   1.000
_cell.length_c   1.000
_cell.angle_alpha   90.00
_cell.angle_beta   90.00
_cell.angle_gamma   90.00
#
_symmetry.space_group_name_H-M   'P 1'
#
loop_
_entity.id
_entity.type
_entity.pdbx_description
1 polymer ?
#
loop_
_entity_poly.entity_id
_entity_poly.type
_entity_poly.pdbx_seq_one_letter_code
_entity_poly.pdbx_strand_id
1 'polypeptide(L)'
;MSANPFSTMFDMQRTYIEASQSAFESSLKLQQVASDAFLGSFDSTKSLQKRGVDLTKRATLANLDAVEETLPADVVADLRAAVDEQYEALDEAHDDAWEAFERSAEDAVDSYDELTEAQAEMVDELYESLLQVNAEAAEVAEEAADAVEQ
;
A
#
# COMPACT_ATOMS: atom_id res chain seq x y z
N MET A 1 -2.60 17.33 -49.78
CA MET A 1 -2.65 16.29 -48.75
C MET A 1 -4.00 16.44 -48.07
N SER A 2 -5.02 15.86 -48.67
CA SER A 2 -6.35 15.73 -48.07
C SER A 2 -6.17 14.89 -46.81
N ALA A 3 -6.47 15.45 -45.63
CA ALA A 3 -6.54 14.64 -44.42
C ALA A 3 -7.58 13.54 -44.67
N ASN A 4 -7.13 12.29 -44.76
CA ASN A 4 -8.03 11.16 -44.90
C ASN A 4 -8.86 11.07 -43.61
N PRO A 5 -10.19 11.27 -43.64
CA PRO A 5 -11.02 11.27 -42.45
C PRO A 5 -11.00 9.92 -41.70
N PHE A 6 -10.61 8.82 -42.37
CA PHE A 6 -10.39 7.52 -41.74
C PHE A 6 -9.13 7.52 -40.87
N SER A 7 -8.02 8.11 -41.33
CA SER A 7 -6.78 8.23 -40.55
C SER A 7 -6.99 9.03 -39.26
N THR A 8 -7.69 10.18 -39.33
CA THR A 8 -8.02 10.97 -38.13
C THR A 8 -8.85 10.17 -37.11
N MET A 9 -9.75 9.30 -37.57
CA MET A 9 -10.56 8.45 -36.69
C MET A 9 -9.71 7.37 -36.00
N PHE A 10 -8.81 6.71 -36.71
CA PHE A 10 -7.90 5.71 -36.13
C PHE A 10 -6.91 6.34 -35.15
N ASP A 11 -6.36 7.52 -35.46
CA ASP A 11 -5.50 8.27 -34.53
C ASP A 11 -6.22 8.61 -33.22
N MET A 12 -7.49 9.01 -33.31
CA MET A 12 -8.31 9.28 -32.13
C MET A 12 -8.59 8.01 -31.33
N GLN A 13 -8.85 6.87 -31.99
CA GLN A 13 -9.05 5.58 -31.33
C GLN A 13 -7.77 5.11 -30.63
N ARG A 14 -6.62 5.18 -31.31
CA ARG A 14 -5.32 4.89 -30.72
C ARG A 14 -5.08 5.73 -29.46
N THR A 15 -5.25 7.04 -29.56
CA THR A 15 -5.07 7.96 -28.42
C THR A 15 -5.99 7.60 -27.26
N TYR A 16 -7.24 7.21 -27.53
CA TYR A 16 -8.19 6.79 -26.51
C TYR A 16 -7.75 5.48 -25.82
N ILE A 17 -7.28 4.50 -26.59
CA ILE A 17 -6.79 3.22 -26.07
C ILE A 17 -5.56 3.45 -25.18
N GLU A 18 -4.57 4.20 -25.65
CA GLU A 18 -3.36 4.56 -24.89
C GLU A 18 -3.69 5.34 -23.60
N ALA A 19 -4.64 6.29 -23.67
CA ALA A 19 -5.10 7.04 -22.52
C ALA A 19 -5.79 6.13 -21.49
N SER A 20 -6.58 5.15 -21.94
CA SER A 20 -7.25 4.18 -21.07
C SER A 20 -6.25 3.24 -20.39
N GLN A 21 -5.25 2.75 -21.13
CA GLN A 21 -4.15 1.94 -20.60
C GLN A 21 -3.39 2.71 -19.52
N SER A 22 -3.00 3.95 -19.80
CA SER A 22 -2.31 4.82 -18.85
C SER A 22 -3.14 5.08 -17.58
N ALA A 23 -4.46 5.26 -17.72
CA ALA A 23 -5.36 5.45 -16.59
C ALA A 23 -5.47 4.18 -15.74
N PHE A 24 -5.50 3.00 -16.37
CA PHE A 24 -5.50 1.71 -15.68
C PHE A 24 -4.19 1.49 -14.89
N GLU A 25 -3.02 1.67 -15.53
CA GLU A 25 -1.73 1.58 -14.83
C GLU A 25 -1.63 2.55 -13.65
N SER A 26 -2.10 3.78 -13.84
CA SER A 26 -2.07 4.81 -12.80
C SER A 26 -2.96 4.42 -11.61
N SER A 27 -4.09 3.76 -11.87
CA SER A 27 -4.98 3.23 -10.82
C SER A 27 -4.28 2.13 -10.01
N LEU A 28 -3.55 1.23 -10.66
CA LEU A 28 -2.79 0.18 -9.97
C LEU A 28 -1.67 0.76 -9.09
N LYS A 29 -0.89 1.71 -9.62
CA LYS A 29 0.14 2.43 -8.85
C LYS A 29 -0.46 3.15 -7.63
N LEU A 30 -1.66 3.71 -7.76
CA LEU A 30 -2.36 4.34 -6.64
C LEU A 30 -2.77 3.34 -5.56
N GLN A 31 -3.24 2.15 -5.95
CA GLN A 31 -3.58 1.08 -5.02
C GLN A 31 -2.34 0.63 -4.24
N GLN A 32 -1.22 0.40 -4.91
CA GLN A 32 0.05 0.01 -4.28
C GLN A 32 0.52 1.06 -3.26
N VAL A 33 0.56 2.34 -3.65
CA VAL A 33 0.95 3.43 -2.74
C VAL A 33 0.01 3.52 -1.53
N ALA A 34 -1.30 3.26 -1.72
CA ALA A 34 -2.25 3.27 -0.62
C ALA A 34 -2.05 2.09 0.34
N SER A 35 -1.75 0.89 -0.18
CA SER A 35 -1.41 -0.29 0.61
C SER A 35 -0.13 -0.08 1.41
N ASP A 36 0.94 0.44 0.79
CA ASP A 36 2.21 0.77 1.45
C ASP A 36 2.01 1.80 2.57
N ALA A 37 1.23 2.85 2.30
CA ALA A 37 0.91 3.87 3.30
C ALA A 37 0.09 3.30 4.47
N PHE A 38 -0.80 2.34 4.18
CA PHE A 38 -1.57 1.65 5.21
C PHE A 38 -0.67 0.78 6.09
N LEU A 39 0.22 -0.02 5.51
CA LEU A 39 1.21 -0.82 6.26
C LEU A 39 2.12 0.08 7.09
N GLY A 40 2.66 1.16 6.50
CA GLY A 40 3.48 2.15 7.22
C GLY A 40 2.74 2.90 8.33
N SER A 41 1.40 2.89 8.35
CA SER A 41 0.62 3.47 9.46
C SER A 41 0.68 2.64 10.75
N PHE A 42 1.03 1.34 10.64
CA PHE A 42 1.15 0.45 11.79
C PHE A 42 2.32 0.87 12.68
N ASP A 43 3.47 1.22 12.13
CA ASP A 43 4.61 1.78 12.88
C ASP A 43 4.22 3.01 13.71
N SER A 44 3.45 3.91 13.10
CA SER A 44 2.96 5.11 13.79
C SER A 44 2.04 4.73 14.96
N THR A 45 1.16 3.75 14.76
CA THR A 45 0.23 3.23 15.77
C THR A 45 0.95 2.51 16.90
N LYS A 46 1.87 1.59 16.58
CA LYS A 46 2.75 0.87 17.52
C LYS A 46 3.52 1.86 18.38
N SER A 47 4.14 2.87 17.77
CA SER A 47 4.89 3.91 18.49
C SER A 47 4.00 4.73 19.45
N LEU A 48 2.76 5.03 19.07
CA LEU A 48 1.80 5.73 19.92
C LEU A 48 1.42 4.88 21.14
N GLN A 49 1.15 3.60 20.93
CA GLN A 49 0.83 2.67 22.02
C GLN A 49 2.00 2.51 22.99
N LYS A 50 3.23 2.33 22.48
CA LYS A 50 4.45 2.23 23.30
C LYS A 50 4.66 3.46 24.18
N ARG A 51 4.44 4.66 23.63
CA ARG A 51 4.46 5.91 24.41
C ARG A 51 3.39 5.96 25.51
N GLY A 52 2.20 5.41 25.24
CA GLY A 52 1.12 5.33 26.23
C GLY A 52 1.44 4.36 27.38
N VAL A 53 2.02 3.20 27.06
CA VAL A 53 2.47 2.21 28.03
C VAL A 53 3.56 2.80 28.94
N ASP A 54 4.59 3.43 28.35
CA ASP A 54 5.65 4.10 29.11
C ASP A 54 5.12 5.24 30.00
N LEU A 55 4.15 6.02 29.50
CA LEU A 55 3.51 7.05 30.33
C LEU A 55 2.75 6.44 31.53
N THR A 56 2.10 5.30 31.33
CA THR A 56 1.38 4.60 32.41
C THR A 56 2.36 4.02 33.41
N LYS A 57 3.47 3.43 32.94
CA LYS A 57 4.60 2.98 33.77
C LYS A 57 5.12 4.11 34.66
N ARG A 58 5.42 5.26 34.07
CA ARG A 58 5.88 6.45 34.80
C ARG A 58 4.86 6.95 35.81
N ALA A 59 3.57 6.92 35.48
CA ALA A 59 2.51 7.28 36.42
C ALA A 59 2.42 6.29 37.59
N THR A 60 2.56 4.98 37.34
CA THR A 60 2.61 3.95 38.39
C THR A 60 3.80 4.17 39.32
N LEU A 61 4.99 4.40 38.77
CA LEU A 61 6.20 4.67 39.56
C LEU A 61 6.06 5.95 40.40
N ALA A 62 5.50 7.02 39.82
CA ALA A 62 5.24 8.25 40.56
C ALA A 62 4.24 8.08 41.72
N ASN A 63 3.28 7.15 41.60
CA ASN A 63 2.39 6.80 42.72
C ASN A 63 3.14 6.05 43.83
N LEU A 64 4.11 5.19 43.48
CA LEU A 64 4.97 4.53 44.46
C LEU A 64 5.85 5.54 45.19
N ASP A 65 6.40 6.54 44.48
CA ASP A 65 7.18 7.64 45.08
C ASP A 65 6.34 8.42 46.11
N ALA A 66 5.05 8.64 45.84
CA ALA A 66 4.16 9.39 46.73
C ALA A 66 3.84 8.67 48.05
N VAL A 67 3.93 7.34 48.08
CA VAL A 67 3.66 6.52 49.29
C VAL A 67 4.94 6.04 49.97
N GLU A 68 6.11 6.36 49.41
CA GLU A 68 7.43 5.95 49.92
C GLU A 68 7.69 6.41 51.35
N GLU A 69 7.13 7.56 51.77
CA GLU A 69 7.23 8.05 53.16
C GLU A 69 6.40 7.23 54.17
N THR A 70 5.45 6.43 53.68
CA THR A 70 4.51 5.65 54.52
C THR A 70 4.84 4.17 54.56
N LEU A 71 5.67 3.68 53.63
CA LEU A 71 6.05 2.28 53.51
C LEU A 71 7.55 2.10 53.82
N PRO A 72 7.95 0.91 54.30
CA PRO A 72 9.36 0.56 54.40
C PRO A 72 10.06 0.62 53.03
N ALA A 73 11.30 1.13 52.99
CA ALA A 73 12.04 1.36 51.74
C ALA A 73 12.31 0.07 50.93
N ASP A 74 12.48 -1.07 51.61
CA ASP A 74 12.61 -2.40 51.03
C ASP A 74 11.34 -2.82 50.27
N VAL A 75 10.17 -2.58 50.87
CA VAL A 75 8.87 -2.88 50.23
C VAL A 75 8.65 -2.03 48.98
N VAL A 76 9.05 -0.76 49.00
CA VAL A 76 8.92 0.14 47.85
C VAL A 76 9.89 -0.27 46.72
N ALA A 77 11.11 -0.68 47.07
CA ALA A 77 12.08 -1.16 46.08
C ALA A 77 11.61 -2.44 45.38
N ASP A 78 11.06 -3.40 46.13
CA ASP A 78 10.51 -4.63 45.56
C ASP A 78 9.29 -4.35 44.65
N LEU A 79 8.43 -3.40 45.03
CA LEU A 79 7.30 -2.97 44.20
C LEU A 79 7.75 -2.28 42.91
N ARG A 80 8.79 -1.42 42.97
CA ARG A 80 9.36 -0.79 41.77
C ARG A 80 9.92 -1.84 40.81
N ALA A 81 10.70 -2.79 41.32
CA ALA A 81 11.27 -3.87 40.51
C ALA A 81 10.18 -4.74 39.88
N ALA A 82 9.14 -5.10 40.63
CA ALA A 82 8.00 -5.85 40.11
C ALA A 82 7.23 -5.07 39.04
N VAL A 83 7.04 -3.76 39.21
CA VAL A 83 6.43 -2.92 38.18
C VAL A 83 7.30 -2.90 36.92
N ASP A 84 8.61 -2.69 37.07
CA ASP A 84 9.54 -2.67 35.94
C ASP A 84 9.50 -3.99 35.15
N GLU A 85 9.63 -5.13 35.82
CA GLU A 85 9.59 -6.47 35.22
C GLU A 85 8.25 -6.73 34.49
N GLN A 86 7.13 -6.34 35.09
CA GLN A 86 5.81 -6.54 34.49
C GLN A 86 5.58 -5.67 33.25
N TYR A 87 6.12 -4.44 33.22
CA TYR A 87 6.07 -3.60 32.04
C TYR A 87 7.04 -4.03 30.95
N GLU A 88 8.22 -4.56 31.30
CA GLU A 88 9.15 -5.17 30.34
C GLU A 88 8.53 -6.40 29.67
N ALA A 89 7.94 -7.31 30.45
CA ALA A 89 7.22 -8.46 29.91
C ALA A 89 6.01 -8.06 29.05
N LEU A 90 5.32 -6.98 29.41
CA LEU A 90 4.23 -6.42 28.60
C LEU A 90 4.74 -5.86 27.28
N ASP A 91 5.83 -5.10 27.30
CA ASP A 91 6.46 -4.52 26.10
C ASP A 91 6.96 -5.63 25.16
N GLU A 92 7.60 -6.67 25.67
CA GLU A 92 8.04 -7.82 24.87
C GLU A 92 6.86 -8.54 24.22
N ALA A 93 5.82 -8.88 25.00
CA ALA A 93 4.64 -9.55 24.47
C ALA A 93 3.87 -8.66 23.45
N HIS A 94 3.90 -7.35 23.65
CA HIS A 94 3.30 -6.37 22.73
C HIS A 94 4.09 -6.28 21.42
N ASP A 95 5.42 -6.16 21.49
CA ASP A 95 6.29 -6.11 20.31
C ASP A 95 6.17 -7.40 19.49
N ASP A 96 6.18 -8.58 20.13
CA ASP A 96 5.97 -9.89 19.47
C ASP A 96 4.60 -9.98 18.77
N ALA A 97 3.54 -9.53 19.44
CA ALA A 97 2.19 -9.54 18.88
C ALA A 97 2.06 -8.59 17.67
N TRP A 98 2.70 -7.42 17.73
CA TRP A 98 2.73 -6.48 16.61
C TRP A 98 3.53 -7.02 15.44
N GLU A 99 4.70 -7.60 15.66
CA GLU A 99 5.49 -8.21 14.58
C GLU A 99 4.75 -9.36 13.90
N ALA A 100 4.01 -10.17 14.67
CA ALA A 100 3.17 -11.22 14.11
C ALA A 100 2.02 -10.65 13.26
N PHE A 101 1.40 -9.56 13.73
CA PHE A 101 0.32 -8.88 13.01
C PHE A 101 0.82 -8.19 11.73
N GLU A 102 1.92 -7.43 11.81
CA GLU A 102 2.56 -6.72 10.69
C GLU A 102 2.92 -7.73 9.60
N ARG A 103 3.61 -8.81 9.94
CA ARG A 103 3.96 -9.88 8.99
C ARG A 103 2.72 -10.48 8.32
N SER A 104 1.67 -10.76 9.09
CA SER A 104 0.43 -11.29 8.52
C SER A 104 -0.28 -10.30 7.58
N ALA A 105 -0.13 -9.00 7.83
CA ALA A 105 -0.72 -7.97 6.99
C ALA A 105 0.11 -7.75 5.72
N GLU A 106 1.44 -7.74 5.83
CA GLU A 106 2.38 -7.72 4.70
C GLU A 106 2.12 -8.92 3.78
N ASP A 107 2.10 -10.14 4.32
CA ASP A 107 1.81 -11.36 3.53
C ASP A 107 0.47 -11.27 2.78
N ALA A 108 -0.54 -10.62 3.38
CA ALA A 108 -1.87 -10.45 2.78
C ALA A 108 -1.87 -9.40 1.66
N VAL A 109 -1.12 -8.30 1.82
CA VAL A 109 -0.92 -7.27 0.80
C VAL A 109 -0.11 -7.85 -0.37
N ASP A 110 1.02 -8.50 -0.09
CA ASP A 110 1.86 -9.13 -1.11
C ASP A 110 1.07 -10.14 -1.95
N SER A 111 0.27 -11.00 -1.29
CA SER A 111 -0.61 -11.95 -2.00
C SER A 111 -1.65 -11.26 -2.89
N TYR A 112 -2.15 -10.10 -2.47
CA TYR A 112 -3.11 -9.32 -3.25
C TYR A 112 -2.43 -8.60 -4.42
N ASP A 113 -1.23 -8.08 -4.21
CA ASP A 113 -0.42 -7.42 -5.24
C ASP A 113 -0.01 -8.41 -6.33
N GLU A 114 0.44 -9.63 -5.99
CA GLU A 114 0.73 -10.69 -6.97
C GLU A 114 -0.48 -11.01 -7.88
N LEU A 115 -1.68 -11.13 -7.29
CA LEU A 115 -2.92 -11.38 -8.05
C LEU A 115 -3.31 -10.19 -8.93
N THR A 116 -3.00 -8.98 -8.47
CA THR A 116 -3.31 -7.74 -9.19
C THR A 116 -2.33 -7.52 -10.33
N GLU A 117 -1.05 -7.81 -10.15
CA GLU A 117 -0.02 -7.81 -11.21
C GLU A 117 -0.36 -8.80 -12.32
N ALA A 118 -0.78 -10.02 -11.98
CA ALA A 118 -1.21 -11.00 -12.98
C ALA A 118 -2.45 -10.53 -13.78
N GLN A 119 -3.40 -9.86 -13.13
CA GLN A 119 -4.52 -9.22 -13.83
C GLN A 119 -4.08 -8.03 -14.68
N ALA A 120 -3.11 -7.26 -14.19
CA ALA A 120 -2.58 -6.09 -14.88
C ALA A 120 -1.89 -6.49 -16.19
N GLU A 121 -1.04 -7.51 -16.14
CA GLU A 121 -0.35 -8.07 -17.30
C GLU A 121 -1.35 -8.56 -18.36
N MET A 122 -2.39 -9.30 -17.94
CA MET A 122 -3.45 -9.73 -18.85
C MET A 122 -4.19 -8.55 -19.50
N VAL A 123 -4.49 -7.50 -18.73
CA VAL A 123 -5.17 -6.30 -19.25
C VAL A 123 -4.26 -5.51 -20.19
N ASP A 124 -2.96 -5.44 -19.90
CA ASP A 124 -1.98 -4.79 -20.75
C ASP A 124 -1.85 -5.48 -22.10
N GLU A 125 -1.73 -6.82 -22.11
CA GLU A 125 -1.75 -7.64 -23.33
C GLU A 125 -3.02 -7.38 -24.18
N LEU A 126 -4.18 -7.19 -23.52
CA LEU A 126 -5.42 -6.83 -24.21
C LEU A 126 -5.34 -5.44 -24.84
N TYR A 127 -4.76 -4.45 -24.16
CA TYR A 127 -4.54 -3.12 -24.73
C TYR A 127 -3.58 -3.16 -25.92
N GLU A 128 -2.48 -3.90 -25.82
CA GLU A 128 -1.55 -4.10 -26.94
C GLU A 128 -2.24 -4.76 -28.15
N SER A 129 -3.06 -5.78 -27.92
CA SER A 129 -3.84 -6.43 -28.98
C SER A 129 -4.82 -5.46 -29.63
N LEU A 130 -5.51 -4.62 -28.84
CA LEU A 130 -6.42 -3.60 -29.37
C LEU A 130 -5.68 -2.56 -30.21
N LEU A 131 -4.49 -2.12 -29.78
CA LEU A 131 -3.65 -1.19 -30.53
C LEU A 131 -3.18 -1.82 -31.84
N GLN A 132 -2.79 -3.09 -31.82
CA GLN A 132 -2.39 -3.82 -33.02
C GLN A 132 -3.54 -3.92 -34.02
N VAL A 133 -4.73 -4.37 -33.58
CA VAL A 133 -5.91 -4.45 -34.44
C VAL A 133 -6.31 -3.08 -34.99
N ASN A 134 -6.17 -2.02 -34.19
CA ASN A 134 -6.42 -0.65 -34.63
C ASN A 134 -5.46 -0.22 -35.74
N ALA A 135 -4.17 -0.52 -35.59
CA ALA A 135 -3.15 -0.20 -36.57
C ALA A 135 -3.33 -0.99 -37.88
N GLU A 136 -3.58 -2.29 -37.81
CA GLU A 136 -3.86 -3.14 -38.98
C GLU A 136 -5.10 -2.65 -39.75
N ALA A 137 -6.16 -2.26 -39.03
CA ALA A 137 -7.36 -1.71 -39.64
C ALA A 137 -7.11 -0.35 -40.32
N ALA A 138 -6.25 0.49 -39.72
CA ALA A 138 -5.87 1.77 -40.30
C ALA A 138 -5.09 1.59 -41.61
N GLU A 139 -4.13 0.66 -41.63
CA GLU A 139 -3.33 0.33 -42.81
C GLU A 139 -4.22 -0.18 -43.96
N VAL A 140 -5.12 -1.13 -43.70
CA VAL A 140 -6.08 -1.63 -44.70
C VAL A 140 -6.98 -0.51 -45.24
N ALA A 141 -7.41 0.41 -44.38
CA ALA A 141 -8.25 1.54 -44.79
C ALA A 141 -7.48 2.56 -45.65
N GLU A 142 -6.21 2.79 -45.36
CA GLU A 142 -5.31 3.64 -46.15
C GLU A 142 -5.07 3.03 -47.53
N GLU A 143 -4.71 1.75 -47.60
CA GLU A 143 -4.52 1.02 -48.87
C GLU A 143 -5.79 1.06 -49.75
N ALA A 144 -6.96 0.89 -49.14
CA ALA A 144 -8.24 0.94 -49.86
C ALA A 144 -8.56 2.35 -50.39
N ALA A 145 -8.22 3.39 -49.63
CA ALA A 145 -8.41 4.78 -50.08
C ALA A 145 -7.49 5.10 -51.28
N ASP A 146 -6.22 4.70 -51.20
CA ASP A 146 -5.23 4.88 -52.27
C ASP A 146 -5.60 4.11 -53.54
N ALA A 147 -6.26 2.95 -53.41
CA ALA A 147 -6.76 2.17 -54.56
C ALA A 147 -7.96 2.82 -55.27
N VAL A 148 -8.71 3.70 -54.59
CA VAL A 148 -9.86 4.43 -55.16
C VAL A 148 -9.44 5.77 -55.77
N GLU A 149 -8.32 6.35 -55.31
CA GLU A 149 -7.75 7.58 -55.88
C GLU A 149 -6.91 7.35 -57.15
N GLN A 150 -6.56 6.10 -57.48
CA GLN A 150 -5.88 5.68 -58.73
C GLN A 150 -6.85 5.44 -59.89
#